data_AF-A0A3D9YUT6-F1
#
_entry.id   AF-A0A3D9YUT6-F1
#
_cell.length_a   1.000
_cell.length_b   1.000
_cell.length_c   1.000
_cell.angle_alpha   90.00
_cell.angle_beta   90.00
_cell.angle_gamma   90.00
#
_symmetry.space_group_name_H-M   'P 1'
#
loop_
_entity.id
_entity.type
_entity.pdbx_description
1 polymer ?
#
loop_
_entity_poly.entity_id
_entity_poly.type
_entity_poly.pdbx_seq_one_letter_code
_entity_poly.pdbx_strand_id
1 'polypeptide(L)'
;MSDVEPTEHFEQAEHAEHAAHSGNPFLALVAVTIAILAVIAAFIGSLETIETAATIDAKSQATLFQDKATDSWGFYQAKSLKKNLYDVAAVLAGPGANADNFKAQAKRNEEDQESISLAAKTQEDLTEQSLRSSEKHERRHKILTVAVTLLHISIAIATLSIIRQGARWPWYVALGLGVLGSFSAAFAYI
;
A
#
# COMPACT_ATOMS: atom_id res chain seq x y z
N MET A 1 18.16 1.01 -1.65
CA MET A 1 19.00 1.93 -2.44
C MET A 1 18.81 1.56 -3.91
N SER A 2 17.79 2.12 -4.54
CA SER A 2 17.45 1.91 -5.95
C SER A 2 17.51 3.28 -6.62
N ASP A 3 18.73 3.77 -6.83
CA ASP A 3 19.02 5.08 -7.42
C ASP A 3 19.08 4.99 -8.95
N VAL A 4 18.04 4.45 -9.61
CA VAL A 4 18.07 4.23 -11.09
C VAL A 4 16.96 4.96 -11.87
N GLU A 5 15.93 5.54 -11.24
CA GLU A 5 14.76 6.07 -11.98
C GLU A 5 14.53 7.60 -12.05
N PRO A 6 15.53 8.51 -11.99
CA PRO A 6 15.30 9.90 -12.41
C PRO A 6 15.85 10.27 -13.79
N THR A 7 16.82 9.54 -14.38
CA THR A 7 17.60 10.05 -15.53
C THR A 7 17.07 9.63 -16.90
N GLU A 8 16.49 8.45 -17.05
CA GLU A 8 16.11 7.94 -18.37
C GLU A 8 15.04 8.78 -19.09
N HIS A 9 14.09 9.36 -18.35
CA HIS A 9 13.06 10.23 -18.93
C HIS A 9 13.62 11.53 -19.51
N PHE A 10 14.67 12.08 -18.89
CA PHE A 10 15.34 13.28 -19.40
C PHE A 10 16.11 12.98 -20.68
N GLU A 11 16.81 11.85 -20.74
CA GLU A 11 17.53 11.42 -21.95
C GLU A 11 16.57 11.15 -23.12
N GLN A 12 15.42 10.53 -22.85
CA GLN A 12 14.37 10.31 -23.85
C GLN A 12 13.75 11.63 -24.35
N ALA A 13 13.59 12.61 -23.47
CA ALA A 13 13.10 13.95 -23.82
C ALA A 13 14.11 14.72 -24.69
N GLU A 14 15.40 14.65 -24.36
CA GLU A 14 16.48 15.29 -25.13
C GLU A 14 16.57 14.72 -26.56
N HIS A 15 16.48 13.40 -26.70
CA HIS A 15 16.43 12.74 -28.01
C HIS A 15 15.19 13.13 -28.83
N ALA A 16 14.04 13.34 -28.18
CA ALA A 16 12.83 13.82 -28.83
C ALA A 16 12.97 15.28 -29.29
N GLU A 17 13.60 16.15 -28.49
CA GLU A 17 13.86 17.55 -28.83
C GLU A 17 14.79 17.68 -30.06
N HIS A 18 15.89 16.92 -30.08
CA HIS A 18 16.80 16.91 -31.22
C HIS A 18 16.13 16.40 -32.51
N ALA A 19 15.22 15.42 -32.39
CA ALA A 19 14.46 14.90 -33.51
C ALA A 19 13.45 15.92 -34.07
N ALA A 20 12.85 16.76 -33.22
CA ALA A 20 11.92 17.80 -33.65
C ALA A 20 12.59 18.88 -34.53
N HIS A 21 13.87 19.17 -34.30
CA HIS A 21 14.65 20.14 -35.09
C HIS A 21 15.27 19.59 -36.38
N SER A 22 15.16 18.27 -36.64
CA SER A 22 15.80 17.59 -37.78
C SER A 22 15.16 17.86 -39.17
N GLY A 23 14.06 18.61 -39.24
CA GLY A 23 13.36 18.93 -40.49
C GLY A 23 12.51 17.79 -41.08
N ASN A 24 12.46 16.62 -40.43
CA ASN A 24 11.62 15.49 -40.85
C ASN A 24 10.26 15.52 -40.13
N PRO A 25 9.13 15.72 -40.84
CA PRO A 25 7.81 15.83 -40.22
C PRO A 25 7.38 14.55 -39.49
N PHE A 26 7.89 13.37 -39.89
CA PHE A 26 7.61 12.12 -39.18
C PHE A 26 8.33 12.06 -37.83
N LEU A 27 9.59 12.50 -37.76
CA LEU A 27 10.34 12.50 -36.50
C LEU A 27 9.75 13.51 -35.50
N ALA A 28 9.27 14.66 -35.97
CA ALA A 28 8.52 15.61 -35.16
C ALA A 28 7.22 14.99 -34.59
N LEU A 29 6.49 14.22 -35.40
CA LEU A 29 5.28 13.50 -34.94
C LEU A 29 5.61 12.47 -33.84
N VAL A 30 6.69 11.70 -34.01
CA VAL A 30 7.14 10.73 -33.01
C VAL A 30 7.53 11.43 -31.71
N ALA A 31 8.25 12.56 -31.78
CA ALA A 31 8.63 13.36 -30.62
C ALA A 31 7.39 13.88 -29.85
N VAL A 32 6.38 14.40 -30.55
CA VAL A 32 5.11 14.82 -29.93
C VAL A 32 4.39 13.62 -29.28
N THR A 33 4.42 12.45 -29.92
CA THR A 33 3.83 11.22 -29.36
C THR A 33 4.50 10.84 -28.03
N ILE A 34 5.83 10.89 -27.98
CA ILE A 34 6.62 10.63 -26.76
C ILE A 34 6.23 11.61 -25.65
N ALA A 35 6.14 12.91 -25.97
CA ALA A 35 5.77 13.93 -24.99
C ALA A 35 4.37 13.69 -24.41
N ILE A 36 3.39 13.32 -25.25
CA ILE A 36 2.03 13.00 -24.79
C ILE A 36 2.03 11.76 -23.89
N LEU A 37 2.73 10.68 -24.29
CA LEU A 37 2.85 9.46 -23.49
C LEU A 37 3.52 9.73 -22.14
N ALA A 38 4.54 10.59 -22.09
CA ALA A 38 5.22 10.98 -20.86
C ALA A 38 4.28 11.73 -19.89
N VAL A 39 3.44 12.64 -20.38
CA VAL A 39 2.43 13.32 -19.55
C VAL A 39 1.42 12.33 -18.98
N ILE A 40 0.96 11.37 -19.79
CA ILE A 40 0.03 10.32 -19.34
C ILE A 40 0.71 9.42 -18.29
N ALA A 41 1.96 9.02 -18.51
CA ALA A 41 2.74 8.21 -17.58
C ALA A 41 2.92 8.94 -16.23
N ALA A 42 3.29 10.22 -16.26
CA ALA A 42 3.44 11.04 -15.06
C ALA A 42 2.11 11.17 -14.28
N PHE A 43 0.99 11.34 -14.99
CA PHE A 43 -0.32 11.39 -14.36
C PHE A 43 -0.70 10.07 -13.67
N ILE A 44 -0.52 8.93 -14.35
CA ILE A 44 -0.83 7.60 -13.77
C ILE A 44 0.14 7.28 -12.63
N GLY A 45 1.43 7.64 -12.73
CA GLY A 45 2.40 7.49 -11.65
C GLY A 45 2.04 8.32 -10.40
N SER A 46 1.43 9.50 -10.59
CA SER A 46 0.89 10.28 -9.47
C SER A 46 -0.27 9.54 -8.77
N LEU A 47 -1.18 8.94 -9.55
CA LEU A 47 -2.27 8.12 -8.99
C LEU A 47 -1.74 6.88 -8.25
N GLU A 48 -0.74 6.21 -8.81
CA GLU A 48 -0.06 5.08 -8.17
C GLU A 48 0.52 5.50 -6.81
N THR A 49 1.17 6.66 -6.75
CA THR A 49 1.76 7.21 -5.52
C THR A 49 0.69 7.48 -4.46
N ILE A 50 -0.46 8.03 -4.85
CA ILE A 50 -1.59 8.28 -3.94
C ILE A 50 -2.13 6.96 -3.36
N GLU A 51 -2.38 5.95 -4.19
CA GLU A 51 -2.87 4.64 -3.76
C GLU A 51 -1.82 3.91 -2.88
N THR A 52 -0.52 4.09 -3.16
CA THR A 52 0.57 3.58 -2.33
C THR A 52 0.56 4.22 -0.94
N ALA A 53 0.45 5.56 -0.87
CA ALA A 53 0.38 6.28 0.39
C ALA A 53 -0.84 5.85 1.24
N ALA A 54 -2.00 5.70 0.60
CA ALA A 54 -3.21 5.21 1.26
C ALA A 54 -3.07 3.75 1.76
N THR A 55 -2.38 2.89 1.00
CA THR A 55 -2.07 1.52 1.43
C THR A 55 -1.19 1.51 2.69
N ILE A 56 -0.15 2.34 2.71
CA ILE A 56 0.79 2.47 3.84
C ILE A 56 0.07 3.00 5.08
N ASP A 57 -0.76 4.04 4.92
CA ASP A 57 -1.55 4.61 6.02
C ASP A 57 -2.48 3.55 6.63
N ALA A 58 -3.23 2.83 5.79
CA ALA A 58 -4.13 1.77 6.25
C ALA A 58 -3.41 0.62 6.97
N LYS A 59 -2.24 0.18 6.46
CA LYS A 59 -1.41 -0.83 7.17
C LYS A 59 -0.87 -0.31 8.48
N SER A 60 -0.47 0.96 8.54
CA SER A 60 0.04 1.57 9.78
C SER A 60 -1.06 1.67 10.85
N GLN A 61 -2.29 2.03 10.45
CA GLN A 61 -3.45 2.00 11.35
C GLN A 61 -3.76 0.58 11.84
N ALA A 62 -3.72 -0.41 10.94
CA ALA A 62 -3.92 -1.81 11.32
C ALA A 62 -2.88 -2.27 12.35
N THR A 63 -1.60 -1.96 12.15
CA THR A 63 -0.53 -2.25 13.13
C THR A 63 -0.81 -1.57 14.47
N LEU A 64 -1.20 -0.29 14.47
CA LEU A 64 -1.53 0.43 15.70
C LEU A 64 -2.68 -0.22 16.48
N PHE A 65 -3.74 -0.66 15.79
CA PHE A 65 -4.86 -1.36 16.42
C PHE A 65 -4.47 -2.75 16.90
N GLN A 66 -3.65 -3.48 16.14
CA GLN A 66 -3.10 -4.78 16.53
C GLN A 66 -2.24 -4.67 17.80
N ASP A 67 -1.42 -3.63 17.90
CA ASP A 67 -0.60 -3.37 19.09
C ASP A 67 -1.49 -3.11 20.32
N LYS A 68 -2.52 -2.26 20.18
CA LYS A 68 -3.52 -2.01 21.24
C LYS A 68 -4.29 -3.27 21.65
N ALA A 69 -4.64 -4.12 20.69
CA ALA A 69 -5.29 -5.40 20.96
C ALA A 69 -4.36 -6.33 21.75
N THR A 70 -3.09 -6.40 21.33
CA THR A 70 -2.04 -7.20 21.98
C THR A 70 -1.80 -6.74 23.42
N ASP A 71 -1.71 -5.43 23.65
CA ASP A 71 -1.61 -4.85 25.00
C ASP A 71 -2.82 -5.21 25.86
N SER A 72 -4.03 -5.11 25.30
CA SER A 72 -5.28 -5.45 25.99
C SER A 72 -5.31 -6.94 26.37
N TRP A 73 -4.93 -7.84 25.47
CA TRP A 73 -4.78 -9.26 25.79
C TRP A 73 -3.68 -9.53 26.80
N GLY A 74 -2.59 -8.75 26.79
CA GLY A 74 -1.56 -8.78 27.82
C GLY A 74 -2.11 -8.43 29.20
N PHE A 75 -2.91 -7.35 29.30
CA PHE A 75 -3.59 -6.98 30.55
C PHE A 75 -4.59 -8.03 31.00
N TYR A 76 -5.37 -8.61 30.07
CA TYR A 76 -6.30 -9.71 30.37
C TYR A 76 -5.56 -10.90 30.98
N GLN A 77 -4.46 -11.34 30.36
CA GLN A 77 -3.65 -12.45 30.86
C GLN A 77 -3.04 -12.14 32.23
N ALA A 78 -2.55 -10.91 32.44
CA ALA A 78 -2.05 -10.49 33.74
C ALA A 78 -3.14 -10.51 34.83
N LYS A 79 -4.36 -10.10 34.50
CA LYS A 79 -5.53 -10.15 35.41
C LYS A 79 -5.94 -11.58 35.72
N SER A 80 -5.98 -12.44 34.70
CA SER A 80 -6.25 -13.88 34.86
C SER A 80 -5.22 -14.55 35.78
N LEU A 81 -3.94 -14.24 35.60
CA LEU A 81 -2.87 -14.73 36.48
C LEU A 81 -3.05 -14.24 37.92
N LYS A 82 -3.34 -12.95 38.13
CA LYS A 82 -3.61 -12.41 39.48
C LYS A 82 -4.82 -13.07 40.13
N LYS A 83 -5.92 -13.26 39.39
CA LYS A 83 -7.10 -14.00 39.87
C LYS A 83 -6.69 -15.40 40.36
N ASN A 84 -6.00 -16.18 39.53
CA ASN A 84 -5.57 -17.53 39.86
C ASN A 84 -4.67 -17.55 41.10
N LEU A 85 -3.77 -16.57 41.26
CA LEU A 85 -2.92 -16.43 42.45
C LEU A 85 -3.76 -16.15 43.71
N TYR A 86 -4.76 -15.27 43.63
CA TYR A 86 -5.67 -15.00 44.75
C TYR A 86 -6.55 -16.19 45.09
N ASP A 87 -7.02 -16.95 44.10
CA ASP A 87 -7.79 -18.17 44.32
C ASP A 87 -6.95 -19.22 45.08
N VAL A 88 -5.69 -19.42 44.68
CA VAL A 88 -4.75 -20.29 45.40
C VAL A 88 -4.48 -19.77 46.82
N ALA A 89 -4.26 -18.46 46.98
CA ALA A 89 -4.03 -17.85 48.30
C ALA A 89 -5.25 -18.00 49.23
N ALA A 90 -6.47 -17.91 48.71
CA ALA A 90 -7.70 -18.11 49.46
C ALA A 90 -7.84 -19.55 49.96
N VAL A 91 -7.46 -20.54 49.13
CA VAL A 91 -7.43 -21.96 49.52
C VAL A 91 -6.40 -22.20 50.62
N LEU A 92 -5.20 -21.62 50.50
CA LEU A 92 -4.11 -21.80 51.47
C LEU A 92 -4.36 -21.09 52.81
N ALA A 93 -5.08 -19.96 52.82
CA ALA A 93 -5.35 -19.19 54.02
C ALA A 93 -6.31 -19.89 55.01
N GLY A 94 -7.09 -20.87 54.55
CA GLY A 94 -8.12 -21.53 55.35
C GLY A 94 -9.32 -20.62 55.68
N PRO A 95 -10.35 -21.13 56.40
CA PRO A 95 -11.57 -20.37 56.66
C PRO A 95 -11.31 -19.12 57.53
N GLY A 96 -11.77 -17.95 57.07
CA GLY A 96 -11.69 -16.69 57.82
C GLY A 96 -11.56 -15.45 56.93
N ALA A 97 -11.52 -14.27 57.56
CA ALA A 97 -11.56 -12.97 56.88
C ALA A 97 -10.46 -12.73 55.83
N ASN A 98 -9.32 -13.43 55.92
CA ASN A 98 -8.24 -13.35 54.94
C ASN A 98 -8.61 -14.08 53.63
N ALA A 99 -9.25 -15.25 53.72
CA ALA A 99 -9.71 -15.99 52.54
C ALA A 99 -10.85 -15.26 51.82
N ASP A 100 -11.75 -14.60 52.55
CA ASP A 100 -12.83 -13.81 51.95
C ASP A 100 -12.29 -12.58 51.22
N ASN A 101 -11.26 -11.91 51.76
CA ASN A 101 -10.57 -10.82 51.07
C ASN A 101 -9.90 -11.27 49.77
N PHE A 102 -9.24 -12.44 49.76
CA PHE A 102 -8.64 -12.97 48.54
C PHE A 102 -9.68 -13.34 47.48
N LYS A 103 -10.79 -13.97 47.87
CA LYS A 103 -11.92 -14.25 46.97
C LYS A 103 -12.53 -12.96 46.39
N ALA A 104 -12.68 -11.91 47.19
CA ALA A 104 -13.16 -10.62 46.71
C ALA A 104 -12.20 -9.99 45.67
N GLN A 105 -10.88 -10.08 45.90
CA GLN A 105 -9.88 -9.63 44.92
C GLN A 105 -9.87 -10.47 43.65
N ALA A 106 -10.03 -11.79 43.74
CA ALA A 106 -10.16 -12.67 42.58
C ALA A 106 -11.38 -12.27 41.74
N LYS A 107 -12.54 -12.10 42.36
CA LYS A 107 -13.78 -11.68 41.70
C LYS A 107 -13.64 -10.32 41.00
N ARG A 108 -13.01 -9.34 41.66
CA ARG A 108 -12.76 -8.03 41.03
C ARG A 108 -11.89 -8.15 39.77
N ASN A 109 -10.83 -8.97 39.80
CA ASN A 109 -9.98 -9.17 38.62
C ASN A 109 -10.70 -9.95 37.51
N GLU A 110 -11.70 -10.77 37.85
CA GLU A 110 -12.58 -11.45 36.89
C GLU A 110 -13.57 -10.47 36.24
N GLU A 111 -14.19 -9.58 37.00
CA GLU A 111 -15.07 -8.53 36.48
C GLU A 111 -14.30 -7.58 35.53
N ASP A 112 -13.07 -7.20 35.89
CA ASP A 112 -12.21 -6.37 35.03
C ASP A 112 -11.88 -7.06 33.68
N GLN A 113 -11.75 -8.40 33.66
CA GLN A 113 -11.35 -9.17 32.48
C GLN A 113 -12.37 -9.06 31.34
N GLU A 114 -13.67 -9.00 31.66
CA GLU A 114 -14.73 -8.90 30.64
C GLU A 114 -14.58 -7.61 29.82
N SER A 115 -14.42 -6.47 30.50
CA SER A 115 -14.23 -5.17 29.87
C SER A 115 -12.96 -5.10 29.00
N ILE A 116 -11.86 -5.70 29.47
CA ILE A 116 -10.59 -5.75 28.74
C ILE A 116 -10.72 -6.63 27.49
N SER A 117 -11.40 -7.77 27.60
CA SER A 117 -11.63 -8.67 26.46
C SER A 117 -12.51 -8.03 25.38
N LEU A 118 -13.50 -7.23 25.78
CA LEU A 118 -14.35 -6.48 24.85
C LEU A 118 -13.55 -5.39 24.13
N ALA A 119 -12.71 -4.66 24.87
CA ALA A 119 -11.81 -3.67 24.28
C ALA A 119 -10.84 -4.31 23.29
N ALA A 120 -10.23 -5.46 23.64
CA ALA A 120 -9.33 -6.19 22.77
C ALA A 120 -10.00 -6.60 21.45
N LYS A 121 -11.19 -7.22 21.53
CA LYS A 121 -11.97 -7.62 20.34
C LYS A 121 -12.38 -6.44 19.46
N THR A 122 -12.69 -5.29 20.09
CA THR A 122 -13.00 -4.06 19.34
C THR A 122 -11.78 -3.59 18.55
N GLN A 123 -10.59 -3.64 19.14
CA GLN A 123 -9.36 -3.29 18.42
C GLN A 123 -9.04 -4.29 17.31
N GLU A 124 -9.28 -5.58 17.51
CA GLU A 124 -9.10 -6.61 16.48
C GLU A 124 -10.03 -6.37 15.27
N ASP A 125 -11.29 -6.02 15.51
CA ASP A 125 -12.21 -5.68 14.42
C ASP A 125 -11.75 -4.43 13.64
N LEU A 126 -11.26 -3.41 14.34
CA LEU A 126 -10.66 -2.23 13.71
C LEU A 126 -9.42 -2.58 12.89
N THR A 127 -8.54 -3.46 13.39
CA THR A 127 -7.40 -4.00 12.63
C THR A 127 -7.87 -4.64 11.33
N GLU A 128 -8.88 -5.52 11.39
CA GLU A 128 -9.38 -6.23 10.22
C GLU A 128 -10.02 -5.27 9.20
N GLN A 129 -10.76 -4.26 9.68
CA GLN A 129 -11.30 -3.20 8.82
C GLN A 129 -10.19 -2.41 8.10
N SER A 130 -9.13 -2.02 8.82
CA SER A 130 -7.98 -1.33 8.24
C SER A 130 -7.22 -2.20 7.24
N LEU A 131 -7.06 -3.50 7.49
CA LEU A 131 -6.46 -4.45 6.55
C LEU A 131 -7.29 -4.60 5.28
N ARG A 132 -8.61 -4.77 5.39
CA ARG A 132 -9.52 -4.82 4.23
C ARG A 132 -9.45 -3.55 3.38
N SER A 133 -9.39 -2.39 4.03
CA SER A 133 -9.19 -1.12 3.34
C SER A 133 -7.85 -1.13 2.59
N SER A 134 -6.77 -1.54 3.24
CA SER A 134 -5.44 -1.62 2.64
C SER A 134 -5.39 -2.52 1.39
N GLU A 135 -6.00 -3.70 1.44
CA GLU A 135 -6.04 -4.63 0.30
C GLU A 135 -6.66 -4.01 -0.96
N LYS A 136 -7.69 -3.16 -0.78
CA LYS A 136 -8.35 -2.45 -1.88
C LYS A 136 -7.39 -1.47 -2.57
N HIS A 137 -6.64 -0.69 -1.78
CA HIS A 137 -5.65 0.27 -2.30
C HIS A 137 -4.46 -0.47 -2.92
N GLU A 138 -4.03 -1.58 -2.32
CA GLU A 138 -2.94 -2.41 -2.84
C GLU A 138 -3.28 -3.00 -4.23
N ARG A 139 -4.52 -3.45 -4.43
CA ARG A 139 -4.98 -3.94 -5.74
C ARG A 139 -4.88 -2.85 -6.81
N ARG A 140 -5.29 -1.62 -6.49
CA ARG A 140 -5.23 -0.47 -7.42
C ARG A 140 -3.79 -0.09 -7.73
N HIS A 141 -2.95 0.03 -6.70
CA HIS A 141 -1.53 0.29 -6.84
C HIS A 141 -0.88 -0.69 -7.81
N LYS A 142 -1.05 -2.01 -7.64
CA LYS A 142 -0.46 -3.02 -8.52
C LYS A 142 -0.85 -2.84 -10.00
N ILE A 143 -2.12 -2.53 -10.27
CA ILE A 143 -2.60 -2.33 -11.65
C ILE A 143 -1.99 -1.04 -12.24
N LEU A 144 -1.93 0.03 -11.45
CA LEU A 144 -1.34 1.31 -11.86
C LEU A 144 0.16 1.18 -12.12
N THR A 145 0.92 0.45 -11.29
CA THR A 145 2.34 0.17 -11.51
C THR A 145 2.58 -0.53 -12.86
N VAL A 146 1.76 -1.53 -13.19
CA VAL A 146 1.84 -2.24 -14.48
C VAL A 146 1.52 -1.28 -15.64
N ALA A 147 0.51 -0.42 -15.47
CA ALA A 147 0.13 0.56 -16.50
C ALA A 147 1.24 1.60 -16.78
N VAL A 148 1.87 2.16 -15.74
CA VAL A 148 3.01 3.09 -15.87
C VAL A 148 4.19 2.39 -16.54
N THR A 149 4.51 1.16 -16.13
CA THR A 149 5.60 0.37 -16.72
C THR A 149 5.38 0.15 -18.23
N LEU A 150 4.14 -0.17 -18.65
CA LEU A 150 3.80 -0.31 -20.07
C LEU A 150 4.00 1.00 -20.84
N LEU A 151 3.70 2.15 -20.23
CA LEU A 151 3.93 3.46 -20.85
C LEU A 151 5.42 3.78 -20.98
N HIS A 152 6.25 3.42 -19.99
CA HIS A 152 7.71 3.59 -20.09
C HIS A 152 8.30 2.73 -21.23
N ILE A 153 7.86 1.47 -21.34
CA ILE A 153 8.25 0.60 -22.46
C ILE A 153 7.80 1.20 -23.80
N SER A 154 6.58 1.74 -23.87
CA SER A 154 6.07 2.42 -25.05
C SER A 154 6.95 3.61 -25.44
N ILE A 155 7.35 4.46 -24.49
CA ILE A 155 8.23 5.61 -24.74
C ILE A 155 9.59 5.14 -25.27
N ALA A 156 10.20 4.14 -24.63
CA ALA A 156 11.48 3.58 -25.08
C ALA A 156 11.42 3.05 -26.53
N ILE A 157 10.34 2.34 -26.88
CA ILE A 157 10.12 1.83 -28.24
C ILE A 157 9.86 2.98 -29.24
N ALA A 158 9.17 4.04 -28.83
CA ALA A 158 9.00 5.23 -29.66
C ALA A 158 10.35 5.89 -29.97
N THR A 159 11.23 6.01 -28.98
CA THR A 159 12.59 6.55 -29.15
C THR A 159 13.44 5.72 -30.12
N LEU A 160 13.28 4.39 -30.16
CA LEU A 160 13.93 3.54 -31.17
C LEU A 160 13.55 3.92 -32.61
N SER A 161 12.36 4.48 -32.83
CA SER A 161 11.92 4.97 -34.16
C SER A 161 12.76 6.17 -34.62
N ILE A 162 13.18 7.01 -33.68
CA ILE A 162 14.05 8.17 -33.92
C ILE A 162 15.47 7.68 -34.26
N ILE A 163 16.02 6.78 -33.42
CA ILE A 163 17.39 6.26 -33.58
C ILE A 163 17.54 5.50 -34.90
N ARG A 164 16.52 4.72 -35.31
CA ARG A 164 16.52 3.99 -36.60
C ARG A 164 16.16 4.86 -37.82
N GLN A 165 16.34 6.18 -37.73
CA GLN A 165 16.15 7.12 -38.85
C GLN A 165 14.77 7.00 -39.52
N GLY A 166 13.69 6.84 -38.73
CA GLY A 166 12.31 6.91 -39.25
C GLY A 166 11.65 5.56 -39.58
N ALA A 167 12.11 4.46 -38.99
CA ALA A 167 11.38 3.18 -39.05
C ALA A 167 9.97 3.34 -38.45
N ARG A 168 8.93 3.00 -39.21
CA ARG A 168 7.53 3.22 -38.81
C ARG A 168 6.94 2.12 -37.92
N TRP A 169 7.47 0.90 -38.01
CA TRP A 169 6.99 -0.24 -37.22
C TRP A 169 7.07 0.00 -35.69
N PRO A 170 8.21 0.46 -35.12
CA PRO A 170 8.31 0.66 -33.69
C PRO A 170 7.34 1.73 -33.18
N TRP A 171 7.05 2.77 -33.97
CA TRP A 171 6.06 3.79 -33.62
C TRP A 171 4.64 3.21 -33.48
N TYR A 172 4.23 2.29 -34.36
CA TYR A 172 2.93 1.61 -34.21
C TYR A 172 2.88 0.70 -32.97
N VAL A 173 3.98 0.02 -32.65
CA VAL A 173 4.08 -0.81 -31.43
C VAL A 173 3.98 0.06 -30.17
N ALA A 174 4.67 1.20 -30.16
CA ALA A 174 4.58 2.18 -29.08
C ALA A 174 3.14 2.67 -28.90
N LEU A 175 2.47 3.12 -29.97
CA LEU A 175 1.07 3.53 -29.88
C LEU A 175 0.16 2.43 -29.33
N GLY A 176 0.33 1.17 -29.77
CA GLY A 176 -0.43 0.03 -29.26
C GLY A 176 -0.22 -0.19 -27.76
N LEU A 177 1.03 -0.16 -27.30
CA LEU A 177 1.38 -0.29 -25.88
C LEU A 177 0.89 0.90 -25.04
N GLY A 178 0.96 2.11 -25.58
CA GLY A 178 0.47 3.32 -24.92
C GLY A 178 -1.04 3.30 -24.68
N VAL A 179 -1.81 2.83 -25.67
CA VAL A 179 -3.25 2.62 -25.53
C VAL A 179 -3.54 1.53 -24.50
N LEU A 180 -2.81 0.41 -24.55
CA LEU A 180 -2.99 -0.69 -23.60
C LEU A 180 -2.68 -0.28 -22.15
N GLY A 181 -1.60 0.48 -21.94
CA GLY A 181 -1.23 1.02 -20.63
C GLY A 181 -2.30 1.98 -20.10
N SER A 182 -2.75 2.92 -20.94
CA SER A 182 -3.81 3.88 -20.58
C SER A 182 -5.13 3.17 -20.24
N PHE A 183 -5.50 2.15 -21.00
CA PHE A 183 -6.70 1.35 -20.74
C PHE A 183 -6.59 0.53 -19.45
N SER A 184 -5.41 -0.04 -19.18
CA SER A 184 -5.15 -0.78 -17.94
C SER A 184 -5.27 0.11 -16.70
N ALA A 185 -4.80 1.36 -16.79
CA ALA A 185 -4.99 2.35 -15.72
C ALA A 185 -6.47 2.68 -15.49
N ALA A 186 -7.26 2.86 -16.56
CA ALA A 186 -8.70 3.08 -16.44
C ALA A 186 -9.42 1.87 -15.79
N PHE A 187 -8.99 0.65 -16.12
CA PHE A 187 -9.52 -0.58 -15.53
C PHE A 187 -9.21 -0.71 -14.02
N ALA A 188 -8.16 -0.08 -13.51
CA ALA A 188 -7.84 -0.09 -12.08
C ALA A 188 -8.97 0.47 -11.19
N TYR A 189 -9.81 1.34 -11.75
CA TYR A 189 -10.89 2.02 -11.05
C TYR A 189 -12.29 1.40 -11.27
N ILE A 190 -12.39 0.33 -12.06
CA ILE A 190 -13.61 -0.45 -12.31
C ILE A 190 -13.62 -1.68 -11.40
#